data_AF-A0A5B7CJM9-F1
#
_entry.id   AF-A0A5B7CJM9-F1
#
_cell.length_a   1.000
_cell.length_b   1.000
_cell.length_c   1.000
_cell.angle_alpha   90.00
_cell.angle_beta   90.00
_cell.angle_gamma   90.00
#
_symmetry.space_group_name_H-M   'P 1'
#
loop_
_entity.id
_entity.type
_entity.pdbx_description
1 polymer ?
#
loop_
_entity_poly.entity_id
_entity_poly.type
_entity_poly.pdbx_seq_one_letter_code
_entity_poly.pdbx_strand_id
1 'polypeptide(L)'
;MTQPLHPTNVQVFAGTPKDPIARKKRLRQFRKEQKDQDDKQEKILKGMKDIAKDEEKQKQKDKMTEERSQEVKTQKRWDEALERPPLNYEEFFDTDVGQIPGLSIWEIENFLPNQIDESVFGKFYEGDCYIILQTFLDDSQNLDWKIFFWIGEKSTLDKKACSAIHAVNLRNYLGAQSRTHREEQADESEEFLALFHHDITYIEGGRTASGFFTVEEMEYPLRLYRMCPTTIGIHLETVSCTVDSLDPRHVFLLDDGKVLYVWQGSKAKKTVTTKSRLCAEKINKEERKNQAEIHTLVQDKEHTEWPQFWAALGLEEGEEEDLEIEEHVDSHFTPVNPKLYQVGLGMGYLELPQDDLADDDTMILDDGAHVFLWLGSKASDVEIKLALKSAQVYVQNLRVKQPDMPRKLLCTFKGKESKKFTRCFHGWGEFKTTRE
;
A
#
# COMPACT_ATOMS: atom_id res chain seq x y z
N MET A 1 2.09 -33.62 -116.31
CA MET A 1 1.66 -32.31 -116.84
C MET A 1 1.50 -31.38 -115.64
N THR A 2 2.06 -30.18 -115.55
CA THR A 2 3.00 -29.42 -116.42
C THR A 2 3.53 -28.26 -115.57
N GLN A 3 4.81 -27.87 -115.67
CA GLN A 3 5.25 -26.55 -115.18
C GLN A 3 4.75 -25.45 -116.12
N PRO A 4 4.78 -24.16 -115.68
CA PRO A 4 5.92 -23.33 -116.08
C PRO A 4 6.47 -22.37 -114.99
N LEU A 5 7.76 -22.06 -115.15
CA LEU A 5 8.45 -20.85 -114.64
C LEU A 5 8.42 -19.77 -115.76
N HIS A 6 8.70 -18.47 -115.60
CA HIS A 6 9.29 -17.62 -114.54
C HIS A 6 8.79 -16.15 -114.83
N PRO A 7 9.35 -15.00 -114.35
CA PRO A 7 10.46 -14.76 -113.42
C PRO A 7 10.15 -13.82 -112.23
N THR A 8 11.15 -13.66 -111.36
CA THR A 8 11.22 -12.78 -110.18
C THR A 8 11.14 -11.29 -110.54
N ASN A 9 10.57 -10.47 -109.65
CA ASN A 9 10.82 -9.01 -109.66
C ASN A 9 11.03 -8.47 -108.24
N VAL A 10 11.97 -7.53 -108.09
CA VAL A 10 12.48 -7.04 -106.79
C VAL A 10 11.70 -5.80 -106.36
N GLN A 11 11.21 -5.76 -105.11
CA GLN A 11 10.75 -4.52 -104.48
C GLN A 11 11.57 -4.16 -103.25
N VAL A 12 12.39 -3.12 -103.44
CA VAL A 12 13.06 -2.37 -102.37
C VAL A 12 12.00 -1.52 -101.67
N PHE A 13 11.82 -1.70 -100.36
CA PHE A 13 11.06 -0.75 -99.55
C PHE A 13 11.99 0.12 -98.71
N ALA A 14 11.98 1.42 -99.02
CA ALA A 14 12.74 2.43 -98.29
C ALA A 14 12.21 2.62 -96.87
N GLY A 15 13.10 2.88 -95.92
CA GLY A 15 12.74 3.10 -94.52
C GLY A 15 12.04 4.43 -94.29
N THR A 16 10.96 4.42 -93.52
CA THR A 16 10.36 5.63 -92.95
C THR A 16 11.12 6.07 -91.69
N PRO A 17 11.39 7.37 -91.50
CA PRO A 17 12.09 7.86 -90.31
C PRO A 17 11.18 7.73 -89.08
N LYS A 18 11.60 6.93 -88.10
CA LYS A 18 10.86 6.75 -86.84
C LYS A 18 10.95 8.03 -85.98
N ASP A 19 9.81 8.66 -85.70
CA ASP A 19 9.74 9.89 -84.90
C ASP A 19 10.51 9.77 -83.55
N PRO A 20 11.60 10.54 -83.36
CA PRO A 20 12.36 10.55 -82.13
C PRO A 20 11.56 11.01 -80.91
N ILE A 21 10.55 11.88 -81.10
CA ILE A 21 9.74 12.47 -80.04
C ILE A 21 8.78 11.42 -79.48
N ALA A 22 8.07 10.68 -80.34
CA ALA A 22 7.24 9.54 -79.93
C ALA A 22 8.04 8.48 -79.16
N ARG A 23 9.26 8.14 -79.61
CA ARG A 23 10.14 7.18 -78.89
C ARG A 23 10.55 7.71 -77.51
N LYS A 24 10.91 9.00 -77.41
CA LYS A 24 11.32 9.64 -76.14
C LYS A 24 10.15 9.79 -75.16
N LYS A 25 8.92 10.03 -75.65
CA LYS A 25 7.69 10.01 -74.84
C LYS A 25 7.40 8.62 -74.27
N ARG A 26 7.42 7.56 -75.09
CA ARG A 26 7.21 6.17 -74.62
C ARG A 26 8.23 5.74 -73.56
N LEU A 27 9.51 6.07 -73.74
CA LEU A 27 10.55 5.78 -72.74
C LEU A 27 10.36 6.54 -71.41
N ARG A 28 9.84 7.77 -71.44
CA ARG A 28 9.49 8.52 -70.23
C ARG A 28 8.27 7.93 -69.52
N GLN A 29 7.27 7.51 -70.29
CA GLN A 29 6.06 6.90 -69.74
C GLN A 29 6.36 5.53 -69.11
N PHE A 30 7.09 4.65 -69.79
CA PHE A 30 7.51 3.36 -69.24
C PHE A 30 8.33 3.50 -67.95
N ARG A 31 9.27 4.47 -67.89
CA ARG A 31 10.02 4.78 -66.66
C ARG A 31 9.14 5.32 -65.53
N LYS A 32 8.06 6.04 -65.85
CA LYS A 32 7.11 6.54 -64.86
C LYS A 32 6.25 5.39 -64.34
N GLU A 33 5.71 4.55 -65.22
CA GLU A 33 4.91 3.38 -64.87
C GLU A 33 5.72 2.37 -64.04
N GLN A 34 7.00 2.14 -64.39
CA GLN A 34 7.91 1.33 -63.60
C GLN A 34 8.16 1.92 -62.21
N LYS A 35 8.44 3.23 -62.11
CA LYS A 35 8.60 3.90 -60.81
C LYS A 35 7.31 3.86 -59.97
N ASP A 36 6.15 4.12 -60.57
CA ASP A 36 4.85 4.07 -59.90
C ASP A 36 4.50 2.65 -59.43
N GLN A 37 5.16 1.62 -59.97
CA GLN A 37 5.04 0.21 -59.57
C GLN A 37 6.06 -0.17 -58.47
N ASP A 38 7.31 0.31 -58.56
CA ASP A 38 8.31 0.19 -57.50
C ASP A 38 7.85 0.91 -56.21
N ASP A 39 7.36 2.16 -56.32
CA ASP A 39 6.79 2.95 -55.21
C ASP A 39 5.56 2.26 -54.57
N LYS A 40 4.84 1.39 -55.31
CA LYS A 40 3.75 0.55 -54.76
C LYS A 40 4.29 -0.67 -54.03
N GLN A 41 5.29 -1.35 -54.58
CA GLN A 41 5.93 -2.49 -53.91
C GLN A 41 6.59 -2.06 -52.59
N GLU A 42 7.25 -0.90 -52.55
CA GLU A 42 7.86 -0.37 -51.33
C GLU A 42 6.82 -0.06 -50.24
N LYS A 43 5.66 0.51 -50.62
CA LYS A 43 4.54 0.75 -49.69
C LYS A 43 3.95 -0.55 -49.14
N ILE A 44 3.83 -1.59 -49.97
CA ILE A 44 3.35 -2.92 -49.54
C ILE A 44 4.36 -3.55 -48.57
N LEU A 45 5.65 -3.55 -48.90
CA LEU A 45 6.73 -4.06 -48.05
C LEU A 45 6.82 -3.32 -46.70
N LYS A 46 6.55 -2.00 -46.69
CA LYS A 46 6.45 -1.22 -45.45
C LYS A 46 5.24 -1.66 -44.61
N GLY A 47 4.06 -1.76 -45.21
CA GLY A 47 2.85 -2.24 -44.52
C GLY A 47 3.03 -3.64 -43.91
N MET A 48 3.66 -4.57 -44.63
CA MET A 48 3.96 -5.91 -44.10
C MET A 48 4.94 -5.86 -42.92
N LYS A 49 5.95 -4.98 -42.94
CA LYS A 49 6.87 -4.77 -41.80
C LYS A 49 6.20 -4.15 -40.59
N ASP A 50 5.27 -3.22 -40.80
CA ASP A 50 4.56 -2.55 -39.71
C ASP A 50 3.56 -3.52 -39.05
N ILE A 51 2.83 -4.33 -39.84
CA ILE A 51 1.98 -5.43 -39.32
C ILE A 51 2.80 -6.45 -38.53
N ALA A 52 3.94 -6.91 -39.05
CA ALA A 52 4.80 -7.86 -38.34
C ALA A 52 5.30 -7.31 -36.98
N LYS A 53 5.64 -6.02 -36.91
CA LYS A 53 6.02 -5.37 -35.65
C LYS A 53 4.87 -5.26 -34.67
N ASP A 54 3.65 -5.01 -35.13
CA ASP A 54 2.49 -4.89 -34.24
C ASP A 54 2.01 -6.27 -33.77
N GLU A 55 2.11 -7.34 -34.59
CA GLU A 55 1.97 -8.72 -34.11
C GLU A 55 3.02 -9.11 -33.06
N GLU A 56 4.27 -8.68 -33.26
CA GLU A 56 5.38 -8.98 -32.33
C GLU A 56 5.24 -8.23 -31.00
N LYS A 57 4.81 -6.97 -31.03
CA LYS A 57 4.39 -6.22 -29.82
C LYS A 57 3.19 -6.85 -29.14
N GLN A 58 2.18 -7.30 -29.89
CA GLN A 58 1.00 -7.91 -29.31
C GLN A 58 1.38 -9.23 -28.62
N LYS A 59 2.20 -10.08 -29.25
CA LYS A 59 2.76 -11.30 -28.61
C LYS A 59 3.59 -11.00 -27.36
N GLN A 60 4.39 -9.94 -27.34
CA GLN A 60 5.10 -9.51 -26.14
C GLN A 60 4.15 -9.05 -25.03
N LYS A 61 3.10 -8.29 -25.38
CA LYS A 61 2.09 -7.80 -24.44
C LYS A 61 1.23 -8.93 -23.87
N ASP A 62 0.86 -9.90 -24.70
CA ASP A 62 0.14 -11.11 -24.29
C ASP A 62 1.02 -11.94 -23.35
N LYS A 63 2.30 -12.16 -23.70
CA LYS A 63 3.26 -12.89 -22.85
C LYS A 63 3.48 -12.20 -21.49
N MET A 64 3.66 -10.88 -21.45
CA MET A 64 3.73 -10.13 -20.18
C MET A 64 2.43 -10.21 -19.37
N THR A 65 1.28 -10.32 -20.03
CA THR A 65 -0.02 -10.46 -19.35
C THR A 65 -0.18 -11.87 -18.78
N GLU A 66 0.28 -12.90 -19.50
CA GLU A 66 0.33 -14.30 -19.05
C GLU A 66 1.29 -14.47 -17.86
N GLU A 67 2.51 -13.95 -17.96
CA GLU A 67 3.54 -13.97 -16.90
C GLU A 67 3.05 -13.28 -15.63
N ARG A 68 2.50 -12.05 -15.76
CA ARG A 68 1.90 -11.33 -14.63
C ARG A 68 0.67 -12.02 -14.04
N SER A 69 -0.09 -12.77 -14.85
CA SER A 69 -1.22 -13.59 -14.38
C SER A 69 -0.77 -14.88 -13.68
N GLN A 70 0.47 -15.32 -13.90
CA GLN A 70 1.10 -16.41 -13.16
C GLN A 70 1.73 -15.90 -11.86
N GLU A 71 2.36 -14.72 -11.86
CA GLU A 71 2.88 -14.05 -10.65
C GLU A 71 1.78 -13.75 -9.62
N VAL A 72 0.63 -13.21 -10.07
CA VAL A 72 -0.54 -12.98 -9.20
C VAL A 72 -1.14 -14.30 -8.65
N LYS A 73 -0.85 -15.45 -9.26
CA LYS A 73 -1.24 -16.78 -8.75
C LYS A 73 -0.17 -17.45 -7.88
N THR A 74 1.07 -16.98 -7.90
CA THR A 74 2.19 -17.52 -7.10
C THR A 74 2.56 -16.66 -5.90
N GLN A 75 2.05 -15.42 -5.82
CA GLN A 75 1.91 -14.70 -4.57
C GLN A 75 0.98 -15.49 -3.63
N LYS A 76 1.58 -16.31 -2.77
CA LYS A 76 0.88 -16.98 -1.66
C LYS A 76 0.01 -15.98 -0.92
N ARG A 77 -1.23 -16.38 -0.61
CA ARG A 77 -2.09 -15.59 0.25
C ARG A 77 -1.38 -15.41 1.60
N TRP A 78 -1.47 -14.23 2.21
CA TRP A 78 -0.78 -13.95 3.49
C TRP A 78 -1.19 -14.95 4.57
N ASP A 79 -2.43 -15.44 4.50
CA ASP A 79 -3.01 -16.47 5.34
C ASP A 79 -2.48 -17.90 5.08
N GLU A 80 -1.83 -18.18 3.94
CA GLU A 80 -1.10 -19.44 3.67
C GLU A 80 0.33 -19.44 4.24
N ALA A 81 0.84 -18.29 4.68
CA ALA A 81 2.12 -18.14 5.38
C ALA A 81 1.96 -18.13 6.91
N LEU A 82 0.72 -18.14 7.42
CA LEU A 82 0.42 -18.27 8.84
C LEU A 82 0.51 -19.75 9.25
N GLU A 83 1.73 -20.23 9.45
CA GLU A 83 1.93 -21.47 10.22
C GLU A 83 1.41 -21.24 11.63
N ARG A 84 0.44 -22.06 12.06
CA ARG A 84 -0.04 -22.06 13.44
C ARG A 84 1.13 -22.56 14.31
N PRO A 85 1.70 -21.76 15.21
CA PRO A 85 2.75 -22.26 16.10
C PRO A 85 2.18 -23.45 16.90
N PRO A 86 2.93 -24.54 17.08
CA PRO A 86 2.51 -25.59 18.00
C PRO A 86 2.51 -24.99 19.42
N LEU A 87 1.31 -24.63 19.90
CA LEU A 87 1.11 -24.11 21.25
C LEU A 87 1.54 -25.18 22.26
N ASN A 88 2.60 -24.90 23.00
CA ASN A 88 3.07 -25.76 24.07
C ASN A 88 2.19 -25.55 25.30
N TYR A 89 1.31 -26.52 25.60
CA TYR A 89 0.38 -26.38 26.72
C TYR A 89 1.02 -26.51 28.11
N GLU A 90 2.28 -26.97 28.19
CA GLU A 90 3.11 -26.89 29.39
C GLU A 90 3.51 -25.44 29.77
N GLU A 91 3.31 -24.47 28.88
CA GLU A 91 3.57 -23.03 29.13
C GLU A 91 2.33 -22.24 29.56
N PHE A 92 1.12 -22.82 29.43
CA PHE A 92 -0.15 -22.15 29.73
C PHE A 92 -0.89 -22.72 30.94
N PHE A 93 -0.56 -23.95 31.34
CA PHE A 93 -1.09 -24.58 32.54
C PHE A 93 0.07 -25.05 33.42
N ASP A 94 -0.03 -24.81 34.73
CA ASP A 94 0.98 -25.27 35.68
C ASP A 94 1.14 -26.80 35.65
N THR A 95 2.34 -27.29 35.95
CA THR A 95 2.69 -28.72 35.83
C THR A 95 1.87 -29.66 36.73
N ASP A 96 1.23 -29.12 37.76
CA ASP A 96 0.34 -29.80 38.71
C ASP A 96 -1.15 -29.57 38.42
N VAL A 97 -1.51 -28.95 37.28
CA VAL A 97 -2.89 -28.80 36.86
C VAL A 97 -3.61 -30.17 36.81
N GLY A 98 -4.79 -30.23 37.41
CA GLY A 98 -5.57 -31.46 37.48
C GLY A 98 -5.01 -32.56 38.40
N GLN A 99 -3.91 -32.33 39.12
CA GLN A 99 -3.31 -33.35 40.02
C GLN A 99 -3.90 -33.35 41.44
N ILE A 100 -4.59 -32.26 41.84
CA ILE A 100 -5.14 -32.07 43.17
C ILE A 100 -6.66 -31.84 43.06
N PRO A 101 -7.51 -32.57 43.82
CA PRO A 101 -8.94 -32.32 43.87
C PRO A 101 -9.27 -30.87 44.30
N GLY A 102 -10.11 -30.19 43.53
CA GLY A 102 -10.37 -28.76 43.67
C GLY A 102 -10.96 -28.14 42.40
N LEU A 103 -11.05 -26.82 42.40
CA LEU A 103 -11.52 -26.02 41.26
C LEU A 103 -10.36 -25.14 40.77
N SER A 104 -10.15 -25.06 39.46
CA SER A 104 -9.18 -24.16 38.84
C SER A 104 -9.87 -23.39 37.72
N ILE A 105 -9.64 -22.08 37.66
CA ILE A 105 -10.31 -21.20 36.69
C ILE A 105 -9.27 -20.33 35.97
N TRP A 106 -9.43 -20.21 34.66
CA TRP A 106 -8.66 -19.31 33.80
C TRP A 106 -9.59 -18.34 33.09
N GLU A 107 -9.17 -17.09 32.98
CA GLU A 107 -9.82 -16.00 32.23
C GLU A 107 -9.07 -15.83 30.90
N ILE A 108 -9.79 -15.64 29.78
CA ILE A 108 -9.14 -15.46 28.48
C ILE A 108 -8.67 -14.02 28.28
N GLU A 109 -7.38 -13.83 28.04
CA GLU A 109 -6.72 -12.57 27.77
C GLU A 109 -5.77 -12.70 26.57
N ASN A 110 -5.85 -11.81 25.58
CA ASN A 110 -4.92 -11.78 24.44
C ASN A 110 -4.70 -13.16 23.78
N PHE A 111 -5.80 -13.88 23.50
CA PHE A 111 -5.87 -15.26 23.00
C PHE A 111 -5.44 -16.39 23.97
N LEU A 112 -4.96 -16.12 25.18
CA LEU A 112 -4.39 -17.12 26.10
C LEU A 112 -5.23 -17.28 27.39
N PRO A 113 -5.17 -18.44 28.07
CA PRO A 113 -5.81 -18.63 29.37
C PRO A 113 -4.88 -18.16 30.50
N ASN A 114 -5.34 -17.19 31.30
CA ASN A 114 -4.61 -16.69 32.48
C ASN A 114 -5.33 -17.14 33.76
N GLN A 115 -4.63 -17.82 34.66
CA GLN A 115 -5.22 -18.38 35.88
C GLN A 115 -5.66 -17.27 36.84
N ILE A 116 -6.85 -17.40 37.43
CA ILE A 116 -7.38 -16.41 38.38
C ILE A 116 -7.35 -16.95 39.83
N ASP A 117 -7.33 -16.00 40.77
CA ASP A 117 -7.28 -16.27 42.21
C ASP A 117 -8.61 -16.86 42.74
N GLU A 118 -8.53 -17.80 43.68
CA GLU A 118 -9.71 -18.47 44.25
C GLU A 118 -10.71 -17.48 44.90
N SER A 119 -10.24 -16.33 45.40
CA SER A 119 -11.09 -15.28 46.02
C SER A 119 -12.03 -14.56 45.04
N VAL A 120 -11.85 -14.77 43.73
CA VAL A 120 -12.74 -14.25 42.68
C VAL A 120 -13.57 -15.34 41.98
N PHE A 121 -13.49 -16.60 42.40
CA PHE A 121 -14.33 -17.66 41.84
C PHE A 121 -15.82 -17.35 42.00
N GLY A 122 -16.61 -17.69 40.97
CA GLY A 122 -18.04 -17.35 40.88
C GLY A 122 -18.33 -15.90 40.46
N LYS A 123 -17.32 -15.06 40.21
CA LYS A 123 -17.48 -13.71 39.65
C LYS A 123 -17.03 -13.72 38.19
N PHE A 124 -17.94 -13.42 37.27
CA PHE A 124 -17.69 -13.48 35.84
C PHE A 124 -17.98 -12.13 35.17
N TYR A 125 -17.05 -11.63 34.36
CA TYR A 125 -17.27 -10.43 33.57
C TYR A 125 -18.00 -10.77 32.26
N GLU A 126 -19.07 -10.04 31.95
CA GLU A 126 -19.89 -10.27 30.74
C GLU A 126 -19.11 -10.06 29.43
N GLY A 127 -18.02 -9.29 29.46
CA GLY A 127 -17.12 -9.02 28.34
C GLY A 127 -16.03 -10.07 28.14
N ASP A 128 -15.99 -11.11 28.98
CA ASP A 128 -14.90 -12.10 29.04
C ASP A 128 -15.40 -13.53 28.81
N CYS A 129 -14.45 -14.46 28.76
CA CYS A 129 -14.70 -15.90 28.68
C CYS A 129 -13.75 -16.61 29.64
N TYR A 130 -14.19 -17.75 30.18
CA TYR A 130 -13.45 -18.49 31.19
C TYR A 130 -13.37 -19.98 30.86
N ILE A 131 -12.36 -20.64 31.40
CA ILE A 131 -12.23 -22.11 31.43
C ILE A 131 -12.28 -22.51 32.91
N ILE A 132 -13.09 -23.50 33.24
CA ILE A 132 -13.27 -24.00 34.61
C ILE A 132 -12.97 -25.50 34.60
N LEU A 133 -11.99 -25.92 35.40
CA LEU A 133 -11.62 -27.31 35.63
C LEU A 133 -12.05 -27.70 37.05
N GLN A 134 -12.97 -28.66 37.17
CA GLN A 134 -13.21 -29.38 38.41
C GLN A 134 -12.39 -30.67 38.38
N THR A 135 -11.50 -30.83 39.35
CA THR A 135 -10.75 -32.05 39.61
C THR A 135 -11.35 -32.75 40.82
N PHE A 136 -11.64 -34.04 40.72
CA PHE A 136 -12.23 -34.81 41.82
C PHE A 136 -11.71 -36.27 41.80
N LEU A 137 -12.04 -37.01 42.85
CA LEU A 137 -11.82 -38.45 42.90
C LEU A 137 -13.10 -39.19 42.55
N ASP A 138 -13.03 -40.17 41.65
CA ASP A 138 -14.14 -41.06 41.31
C ASP A 138 -14.46 -42.06 42.45
N ASP A 139 -15.52 -42.85 42.29
CA ASP A 139 -15.91 -43.90 43.25
C ASP A 139 -14.81 -44.97 43.47
N SER A 140 -13.83 -45.04 42.57
CA SER A 140 -12.68 -45.95 42.62
C SER A 140 -11.39 -45.29 43.15
N GLN A 141 -11.47 -44.03 43.60
CA GLN A 141 -10.35 -43.18 44.06
C GLN A 141 -9.30 -42.84 42.98
N ASN A 142 -9.67 -42.88 41.69
CA ASN A 142 -8.86 -42.30 40.61
C ASN A 142 -9.20 -40.82 40.45
N LEU A 143 -8.25 -40.02 39.94
CA LEU A 143 -8.53 -38.66 39.50
C LEU A 143 -9.39 -38.68 38.24
N ASP A 144 -10.42 -37.83 38.22
CA ASP A 144 -11.24 -37.52 37.04
C ASP A 144 -11.54 -36.00 36.99
N TRP A 145 -11.94 -35.54 35.80
CA TRP A 145 -12.03 -34.12 35.48
C TRP A 145 -13.31 -33.76 34.73
N LYS A 146 -13.94 -32.66 35.14
CA LYS A 146 -14.97 -31.96 34.35
C LYS A 146 -14.44 -30.61 33.92
N ILE A 147 -14.59 -30.31 32.64
CA ILE A 147 -14.07 -29.08 32.03
C ILE A 147 -15.25 -28.33 31.41
N PHE A 148 -15.45 -27.11 31.88
CA PHE A 148 -16.45 -26.17 31.38
C PHE A 148 -15.72 -25.00 30.72
N PHE A 149 -16.35 -24.35 29.74
CA PHE A 149 -15.98 -23.02 29.29
C PHE A 149 -17.21 -22.13 29.29
N TRP A 150 -17.08 -21.00 29.99
CA TRP A 150 -18.15 -20.03 30.17
C TRP A 150 -17.96 -18.85 29.21
N ILE A 151 -19.05 -18.40 28.61
CA ILE A 151 -19.07 -17.32 27.62
C ILE A 151 -19.96 -16.17 28.10
N GLY A 152 -19.35 -15.00 28.32
CA GLY A 152 -20.07 -13.77 28.61
C GLY A 152 -20.82 -13.23 27.40
N GLU A 153 -21.97 -12.62 27.64
CA GLU A 153 -22.87 -12.11 26.60
C GLU A 153 -22.15 -11.14 25.64
N LYS A 154 -21.46 -10.14 26.22
CA LYS A 154 -20.77 -9.06 25.52
C LYS A 154 -19.34 -9.40 25.10
N SER A 155 -18.88 -10.64 25.32
CA SER A 155 -17.49 -11.03 25.02
C SER A 155 -17.17 -11.10 23.52
N THR A 156 -15.91 -10.81 23.20
CA THR A 156 -15.42 -10.70 21.81
C THR A 156 -15.21 -12.06 21.15
N LEU A 157 -15.24 -12.11 19.81
CA LEU A 157 -15.21 -13.37 19.05
C LEU A 157 -13.94 -14.19 19.28
N ASP A 158 -12.79 -13.53 19.51
CA ASP A 158 -11.53 -14.19 19.87
C ASP A 158 -11.62 -14.89 21.22
N LYS A 159 -12.18 -14.23 22.26
CA LYS A 159 -12.33 -14.83 23.59
C LYS A 159 -13.27 -16.03 23.54
N LYS A 160 -14.39 -15.91 22.82
CA LYS A 160 -15.36 -17.00 22.57
C LYS A 160 -14.73 -18.20 21.86
N ALA A 161 -13.84 -17.96 20.90
CA ALA A 161 -13.12 -19.01 20.19
C ALA A 161 -12.00 -19.65 21.03
N CYS A 162 -11.22 -18.83 21.74
CA CYS A 162 -10.09 -19.28 22.55
C CYS A 162 -10.53 -20.07 23.78
N SER A 163 -11.60 -19.69 24.48
CA SER A 163 -12.11 -20.48 25.61
C SER A 163 -12.47 -21.91 25.18
N ALA A 164 -13.19 -22.06 24.07
CA ALA A 164 -13.54 -23.36 23.48
C ALA A 164 -12.30 -24.17 23.02
N ILE A 165 -11.35 -23.53 22.33
CA ILE A 165 -10.12 -24.19 21.83
C ILE A 165 -9.25 -24.67 23.00
N HIS A 166 -9.01 -23.81 23.99
CA HIS A 166 -8.15 -24.12 25.13
C HIS A 166 -8.80 -25.12 26.08
N ALA A 167 -10.12 -25.09 26.29
CA ALA A 167 -10.82 -26.14 27.05
C ALA A 167 -10.68 -27.52 26.38
N VAL A 168 -10.79 -27.59 25.04
CA VAL A 168 -10.57 -28.84 24.29
C VAL A 168 -9.13 -29.33 24.40
N ASN A 169 -8.15 -28.41 24.40
CA ASN A 169 -6.75 -28.78 24.52
C ASN A 169 -6.35 -29.16 25.95
N LEU A 170 -6.91 -28.51 26.99
CA LEU A 170 -6.79 -28.93 28.38
C LEU A 170 -7.33 -30.35 28.60
N ARG A 171 -8.49 -30.68 28.02
CA ARG A 171 -9.04 -32.05 28.05
C ARG A 171 -8.05 -33.06 27.43
N ASN A 172 -7.48 -32.73 26.27
CA ASN A 172 -6.51 -33.60 25.61
C ASN A 172 -5.21 -33.75 26.41
N TYR A 173 -4.73 -32.68 27.04
CA TYR A 173 -3.53 -32.65 27.88
C TYR A 173 -3.69 -33.53 29.13
N LEU A 174 -4.82 -33.42 29.83
CA LEU A 174 -5.16 -34.26 30.99
C LEU A 174 -5.54 -35.70 30.63
N GLY A 175 -5.78 -36.01 29.35
CA GLY A 175 -6.33 -37.30 28.93
C GLY A 175 -7.77 -37.56 29.39
N ALA A 176 -8.49 -36.50 29.79
CA ALA A 176 -9.82 -36.58 30.36
C ALA A 176 -10.84 -37.17 29.38
N GLN A 177 -11.65 -38.12 29.85
CA GLN A 177 -12.62 -38.84 29.02
C GLN A 177 -13.95 -38.09 28.86
N SER A 178 -14.29 -37.20 29.81
CA SER A 178 -15.48 -36.37 29.71
C SER A 178 -15.36 -35.33 28.58
N ARG A 179 -16.49 -34.94 28.02
CA ARG A 179 -16.54 -33.85 27.04
C ARG A 179 -16.28 -32.50 27.73
N THR A 180 -15.93 -31.49 26.94
CA THR A 180 -15.97 -30.09 27.40
C THR A 180 -17.41 -29.59 27.37
N HIS A 181 -17.85 -28.94 28.45
CA HIS A 181 -19.18 -28.37 28.62
C HIS A 181 -19.15 -26.87 28.24
N ARG A 182 -20.17 -26.40 27.54
CA ARG A 182 -20.32 -24.99 27.16
C ARG A 182 -21.39 -24.37 28.03
N GLU A 183 -21.04 -23.31 28.73
CA GLU A 183 -21.96 -22.55 29.57
C GLU A 183 -22.07 -21.13 28.97
N GLU A 184 -23.29 -20.63 28.83
CA GLU A 184 -23.55 -19.25 28.38
C GLU A 184 -24.10 -18.44 29.54
N GLN A 185 -23.74 -17.15 29.60
CA GLN A 185 -24.25 -16.22 30.61
C GLN A 185 -25.78 -16.26 30.68
N ALA A 186 -26.31 -16.58 31.87
CA ALA A 186 -27.74 -16.74 32.16
C ALA A 186 -28.46 -17.94 31.49
N ASP A 187 -27.72 -18.90 30.92
CA ASP A 187 -28.20 -20.24 30.50
C ASP A 187 -27.25 -21.33 31.02
N GLU A 188 -26.66 -21.13 32.20
CA GLU A 188 -25.76 -22.09 32.85
C GLU A 188 -26.49 -23.34 33.35
N SER A 189 -25.84 -24.49 33.19
CA SER A 189 -26.33 -25.76 33.70
C SER A 189 -26.31 -25.83 35.24
N GLU A 190 -27.28 -26.56 35.82
CA GLU A 190 -27.31 -26.84 37.27
C GLU A 190 -26.01 -27.50 37.76
N GLU A 191 -25.34 -28.28 36.89
CA GLU A 191 -24.06 -28.91 37.18
C GLU A 191 -22.91 -27.90 37.30
N PHE A 192 -22.87 -26.88 36.44
CA PHE A 192 -21.91 -25.77 36.52
C PHE A 192 -22.18 -24.88 37.74
N LEU A 193 -23.44 -24.53 37.99
CA LEU A 193 -23.83 -23.69 39.13
C LEU A 193 -23.49 -24.36 40.46
N ALA A 194 -23.62 -25.68 40.56
CA ALA A 194 -23.24 -26.46 41.74
C ALA A 194 -21.73 -26.49 42.05
N LEU A 195 -20.86 -25.99 41.17
CA LEU A 195 -19.42 -25.84 41.45
C LEU A 195 -19.12 -24.73 42.47
N PHE A 196 -20.04 -23.77 42.63
CA PHE A 196 -19.84 -22.58 43.45
C PHE A 196 -20.65 -22.68 44.75
N HIS A 197 -20.04 -22.31 45.88
CA HIS A 197 -20.71 -22.34 47.19
C HIS A 197 -21.80 -21.27 47.36
N HIS A 198 -21.84 -20.29 46.46
CA HIS A 198 -22.77 -19.16 46.42
C HIS A 198 -23.20 -18.91 44.96
N ASP A 199 -24.33 -18.23 44.78
CA ASP A 199 -24.80 -17.83 43.45
C ASP A 199 -23.73 -17.03 42.70
N ILE A 200 -23.56 -17.33 41.41
CA ILE A 200 -22.60 -16.63 40.56
C ILE A 200 -23.02 -15.17 40.35
N THR A 201 -22.03 -14.29 40.16
CA THR A 201 -22.24 -12.84 40.01
C THR A 201 -21.69 -12.37 38.68
N TYR A 202 -22.53 -11.74 37.86
CA TYR A 202 -22.10 -11.06 36.64
C TYR A 202 -21.60 -9.65 36.96
N ILE A 203 -20.46 -9.28 36.37
CA ILE A 203 -19.86 -7.95 36.46
C ILE A 203 -19.93 -7.29 35.09
N GLU A 204 -20.38 -6.03 35.04
CA GLU A 204 -20.50 -5.26 33.80
C GLU A 204 -19.13 -4.92 33.19
N GLY A 205 -19.04 -4.96 31.86
CA GLY A 205 -17.81 -4.76 31.10
C GLY A 205 -16.94 -6.02 30.96
N GLY A 206 -15.70 -5.82 30.50
CA GLY A 206 -14.66 -6.85 30.44
C GLY A 206 -13.40 -6.37 31.16
N ARG A 207 -12.74 -7.29 31.86
CA ARG A 207 -11.50 -7.07 32.60
C ARG A 207 -10.27 -7.22 31.71
N THR A 208 -10.31 -8.13 30.73
CA THR A 208 -9.14 -8.45 29.88
C THR A 208 -9.21 -7.83 28.49
N ALA A 209 -8.06 -7.68 27.84
CA ALA A 209 -7.99 -7.25 26.45
C ALA A 209 -8.42 -8.36 25.47
N SER A 210 -9.07 -7.96 24.36
CA SER A 210 -9.19 -8.81 23.17
C SER A 210 -7.82 -8.93 22.50
N GLY A 211 -7.49 -10.13 22.01
CA GLY A 211 -6.29 -10.35 21.21
C GLY A 211 -6.37 -9.76 19.79
N PHE A 212 -7.56 -9.34 19.34
CA PHE A 212 -7.68 -8.61 18.10
C PHE A 212 -7.16 -7.19 18.26
N PHE A 213 -6.20 -6.81 17.41
CA PHE A 213 -5.90 -5.40 17.18
C PHE A 213 -7.16 -4.72 16.62
N THR A 214 -7.67 -3.72 17.33
CA THR A 214 -8.60 -2.75 16.75
C THR A 214 -7.91 -2.09 15.57
N VAL A 215 -8.46 -2.27 14.37
CA VAL A 215 -8.02 -1.52 13.19
C VAL A 215 -8.50 -0.09 13.39
N GLU A 216 -7.65 0.73 14.02
CA GLU A 216 -7.88 2.18 14.13
C GLU A 216 -8.18 2.75 12.74
N GLU A 217 -9.18 3.63 12.65
CA GLU A 217 -9.46 4.28 11.38
C GLU A 217 -8.22 5.04 10.90
N MET A 218 -7.88 4.89 9.63
CA MET A 218 -6.64 5.44 9.09
C MET A 218 -6.68 6.96 9.10
N GLU A 219 -6.04 7.57 10.10
CA GLU A 219 -6.00 9.02 10.25
C GLU A 219 -5.33 9.70 9.04
N TYR A 220 -6.05 10.67 8.48
CA TYR A 220 -5.55 11.51 7.41
C TYR A 220 -5.51 12.97 7.89
N PRO A 221 -4.46 13.39 8.61
CA PRO A 221 -4.39 14.75 9.12
C PRO A 221 -4.19 15.73 7.97
N LEU A 222 -4.86 16.87 8.10
CA LEU A 222 -4.87 17.98 7.15
C LEU A 222 -3.46 18.45 6.75
N ARG A 223 -3.20 18.59 5.45
CA ARG A 223 -1.91 19.06 4.90
C ARG A 223 -2.10 19.86 3.63
N LEU A 224 -1.35 20.95 3.47
CA LEU A 224 -1.23 21.67 2.21
C LEU A 224 0.13 21.36 1.56
N TYR A 225 0.12 21.08 0.25
CA TYR A 225 1.34 20.87 -0.54
C TYR A 225 1.43 21.84 -1.71
N ARG A 226 2.62 22.44 -1.92
CA ARG A 226 2.96 23.17 -3.14
C ARG A 226 3.48 22.19 -4.20
N MET A 227 2.82 22.16 -5.35
CA MET A 227 3.08 21.21 -6.43
C MET A 227 4.23 21.70 -7.31
N CYS A 228 5.46 21.29 -6.97
CA CYS A 228 6.68 21.74 -7.62
C CYS A 228 7.04 20.86 -8.83
N PRO A 229 7.07 21.36 -10.07
CA PRO A 229 7.46 20.56 -11.23
C PRO A 229 8.95 20.18 -11.19
N THR A 230 9.25 18.92 -11.49
CA THR A 230 10.61 18.41 -11.64
C THR A 230 10.84 17.90 -13.06
N THR A 231 12.10 17.61 -13.42
CA THR A 231 12.49 17.07 -14.74
C THR A 231 11.67 15.86 -15.16
N ILE A 232 11.25 15.03 -14.20
CA ILE A 232 10.54 13.76 -14.44
C ILE A 232 9.08 13.75 -13.95
N GLY A 233 8.64 14.69 -13.11
CA GLY A 233 7.38 14.56 -12.37
C GLY A 233 6.89 15.84 -11.70
N ILE A 234 6.32 15.67 -10.51
CA ILE A 234 6.02 16.73 -9.54
C ILE A 234 6.53 16.25 -8.17
N HIS A 235 7.22 17.14 -7.46
CA HIS A 235 7.55 17.03 -6.05
C HIS A 235 6.46 17.75 -5.21
N LEU A 236 6.07 17.14 -4.09
CA LEU A 236 5.05 17.67 -3.18
C LEU A 236 5.76 18.27 -1.96
N GLU A 237 6.02 19.57 -2.02
CA GLU A 237 6.60 20.31 -0.91
C GLU A 237 5.50 20.60 0.12
N THR A 238 5.72 20.28 1.40
CA THR A 238 4.75 20.60 2.46
C THR A 238 4.88 22.07 2.86
N VAL A 239 3.76 22.78 2.91
CA VAL A 239 3.65 24.18 3.36
C VAL A 239 2.63 24.28 4.50
N SER A 240 2.53 25.44 5.16
CA SER A 240 1.54 25.66 6.21
C SER A 240 0.11 25.55 5.64
N CYS A 241 -0.83 25.03 6.42
CA CYS A 241 -2.26 25.02 6.07
C CYS A 241 -2.88 26.39 6.34
N THR A 242 -2.37 27.42 5.65
CA THR A 242 -2.85 28.81 5.74
C THR A 242 -2.95 29.42 4.36
N VAL A 243 -3.82 30.41 4.20
CA VAL A 243 -4.00 31.12 2.93
C VAL A 243 -2.73 31.83 2.48
N ASP A 244 -1.94 32.38 3.41
CA ASP A 244 -0.61 32.98 3.16
C ASP A 244 0.36 32.06 2.41
N SER A 245 0.12 30.73 2.42
CA SER A 245 0.97 29.77 1.71
C SER A 245 0.66 29.68 0.21
N LEU A 246 -0.52 30.14 -0.23
CA LEU A 246 -0.93 30.14 -1.64
C LEU A 246 -0.15 31.19 -2.44
N ASP A 247 0.09 30.92 -3.73
CA ASP A 247 0.75 31.84 -4.67
C ASP A 247 0.16 31.63 -6.08
N PRO A 248 -0.25 32.69 -6.80
CA PRO A 248 -0.94 32.57 -8.09
C PRO A 248 -0.15 31.83 -9.18
N ARG A 249 1.17 31.68 -9.06
CA ARG A 249 2.01 31.01 -10.07
C ARG A 249 2.11 29.49 -9.87
N HIS A 250 1.61 28.99 -8.75
CA HIS A 250 1.74 27.60 -8.33
C HIS A 250 0.39 26.87 -8.30
N VAL A 251 0.46 25.54 -8.23
CA VAL A 251 -0.70 24.68 -7.98
C VAL A 251 -0.50 24.10 -6.59
N PHE A 252 -1.59 23.99 -5.82
CA PHE A 252 -1.56 23.46 -4.46
C PHE A 252 -2.51 22.28 -4.33
N LEU A 253 -2.16 21.34 -3.45
CA LEU A 253 -2.99 20.21 -3.08
C LEU A 253 -3.27 20.30 -1.58
N LEU A 254 -4.52 20.56 -1.21
CA LEU A 254 -5.00 20.40 0.16
C LEU A 254 -5.51 18.98 0.34
N ASP A 255 -4.92 18.25 1.28
CA ASP A 255 -5.24 16.87 1.65
C ASP A 255 -6.04 16.89 2.96
N ASP A 256 -7.36 16.94 2.84
CA ASP A 256 -8.34 16.91 3.95
C ASP A 256 -9.01 15.52 4.04
N GLY A 257 -8.16 14.50 4.11
CA GLY A 257 -8.57 13.11 4.33
C GLY A 257 -9.46 12.51 3.24
N LYS A 258 -10.78 12.49 3.43
CA LYS A 258 -11.68 11.98 2.38
C LYS A 258 -12.00 13.01 1.30
N VAL A 259 -11.42 14.21 1.38
CA VAL A 259 -11.52 15.23 0.33
C VAL A 259 -10.12 15.73 -0.05
N LEU A 260 -9.85 15.82 -1.35
CA LEU A 260 -8.61 16.35 -1.92
C LEU A 260 -8.93 17.56 -2.80
N TYR A 261 -8.41 18.74 -2.47
CA TYR A 261 -8.62 19.96 -3.26
C TYR A 261 -7.36 20.30 -4.06
N VAL A 262 -7.47 20.34 -5.38
CA VAL A 262 -6.41 20.82 -6.29
C VAL A 262 -6.69 22.27 -6.65
N TRP A 263 -6.10 23.21 -5.90
CA TRP A 263 -6.22 24.65 -6.13
C TRP A 263 -5.19 25.10 -7.18
N GLN A 264 -5.64 25.86 -8.18
CA GLN A 264 -4.85 26.29 -9.32
C GLN A 264 -4.73 27.81 -9.33
N GLY A 265 -3.55 28.34 -9.02
CA GLY A 265 -3.29 29.77 -9.14
C GLY A 265 -3.48 30.28 -10.58
N SER A 266 -3.94 31.52 -10.74
CA SER A 266 -4.36 32.09 -12.02
C SER A 266 -3.22 32.22 -13.04
N LYS A 267 -1.97 32.24 -12.56
CA LYS A 267 -0.72 32.32 -13.34
C LYS A 267 -0.01 30.96 -13.46
N ALA A 268 -0.59 29.87 -12.94
CA ALA A 268 0.02 28.55 -12.93
C ALA A 268 0.13 27.90 -14.32
N LYS A 269 1.21 27.15 -14.53
CA LYS A 269 1.46 26.44 -15.81
C LYS A 269 0.51 25.24 -15.93
N LYS A 270 -0.33 25.23 -16.98
CA LYS A 270 -1.29 24.14 -17.29
C LYS A 270 -0.70 22.72 -17.26
N THR A 271 0.58 22.55 -17.60
CA THR A 271 1.27 21.25 -17.51
C THR A 271 1.47 20.77 -16.08
N VAL A 272 1.69 21.68 -15.13
CA VAL A 272 1.76 21.40 -13.69
C VAL A 272 0.36 21.07 -13.17
N THR A 273 -0.65 21.83 -13.58
CA THR A 273 -2.06 21.58 -13.28
C THR A 273 -2.49 20.15 -13.59
N THR A 274 -2.32 19.70 -14.85
CA THR A 274 -2.73 18.35 -15.27
C THR A 274 -1.99 17.27 -14.50
N LYS A 275 -0.67 17.41 -14.32
CA LYS A 275 0.13 16.48 -13.52
C LYS A 275 -0.28 16.47 -12.03
N SER A 276 -0.72 17.61 -11.48
CA SER A 276 -1.12 17.73 -10.07
C SER A 276 -2.41 16.98 -9.79
N ARG A 277 -3.39 17.09 -10.70
CA ARG A 277 -4.62 16.30 -10.64
C ARG A 277 -4.34 14.79 -10.73
N LEU A 278 -3.47 14.36 -11.65
CA LEU A 278 -3.04 12.96 -11.73
C LEU A 278 -2.36 12.47 -10.44
N CYS A 279 -1.68 13.37 -9.70
CA CYS A 279 -1.11 13.04 -8.41
C CYS A 279 -2.19 12.86 -7.32
N ALA A 280 -3.20 13.73 -7.27
CA ALA A 280 -4.36 13.57 -6.39
C ALA A 280 -5.13 12.27 -6.69
N GLU A 281 -5.32 11.93 -7.97
CA GLU A 281 -5.92 10.66 -8.41
C GLU A 281 -5.09 9.45 -7.95
N LYS A 282 -3.76 9.55 -7.98
CA LYS A 282 -2.85 8.52 -7.45
C LYS A 282 -2.97 8.37 -5.93
N ILE A 283 -3.00 9.47 -5.18
CA ILE A 283 -3.20 9.47 -3.71
C ILE A 283 -4.55 8.84 -3.36
N ASN A 284 -5.62 9.22 -4.05
CA ASN A 284 -6.95 8.65 -3.84
C ASN A 284 -6.96 7.14 -4.08
N LYS A 285 -6.38 6.68 -5.20
CA LYS A 285 -6.31 5.26 -5.55
C LYS A 285 -5.46 4.44 -4.58
N GLU A 286 -4.29 4.94 -4.20
CA GLU A 286 -3.27 4.17 -3.46
C GLU A 286 -3.38 4.31 -1.94
N GLU A 287 -3.73 5.49 -1.42
CA GLU A 287 -3.87 5.75 0.03
C GLU A 287 -5.32 5.65 0.48
N ARG A 288 -6.26 6.23 -0.28
CA ARG A 288 -7.69 6.31 0.09
C ARG A 288 -8.54 5.18 -0.48
N LYS A 289 -7.96 4.21 -1.19
CA LYS A 289 -8.66 3.07 -1.83
C LYS A 289 -9.82 3.49 -2.76
N ASN A 290 -9.73 4.66 -3.40
CA ASN A 290 -10.78 5.31 -4.18
C ASN A 290 -12.01 5.78 -3.36
N GLN A 291 -11.85 6.01 -2.05
CA GLN A 291 -12.89 6.51 -1.14
C GLN A 291 -12.81 8.01 -0.86
N ALA A 292 -11.90 8.76 -1.51
CA ALA A 292 -11.84 10.20 -1.41
C ALA A 292 -12.42 10.89 -2.64
N GLU A 293 -12.94 12.10 -2.46
CA GLU A 293 -13.33 13.00 -3.53
C GLU A 293 -12.15 13.86 -3.98
N ILE A 294 -12.17 14.32 -5.24
CA ILE A 294 -11.13 15.21 -5.79
C ILE A 294 -11.80 16.42 -6.44
N HIS A 295 -11.70 17.56 -5.76
CA HIS A 295 -12.22 18.83 -6.24
C HIS A 295 -11.11 19.63 -6.91
N THR A 296 -11.47 20.47 -7.87
CA THR A 296 -10.53 21.26 -8.66
C THR A 296 -10.98 22.72 -8.61
N LEU A 297 -10.20 23.54 -7.91
CA LEU A 297 -10.45 24.97 -7.73
C LEU A 297 -9.51 25.74 -8.66
N VAL A 298 -10.00 26.84 -9.24
CA VAL A 298 -9.23 27.70 -10.14
C VAL A 298 -9.37 29.12 -9.63
N GLN A 299 -8.25 29.79 -9.39
CA GLN A 299 -8.23 31.15 -8.88
C GLN A 299 -9.06 32.11 -9.77
N ASP A 300 -9.75 33.03 -9.09
CA ASP A 300 -10.70 34.00 -9.64
C ASP A 300 -11.95 33.34 -10.27
N LYS A 301 -12.14 32.04 -10.00
CA LYS A 301 -13.23 31.18 -10.49
C LYS A 301 -13.60 30.10 -9.47
N GLU A 302 -13.16 30.25 -8.23
CA GLU A 302 -13.73 29.53 -7.11
C GLU A 302 -15.23 29.80 -7.09
N HIS A 303 -16.02 28.74 -7.22
CA HIS A 303 -17.43 28.83 -6.93
C HIS A 303 -17.59 29.16 -5.44
N THR A 304 -18.60 29.94 -5.08
CA THR A 304 -19.09 30.19 -3.71
C THR A 304 -19.61 28.92 -2.99
N GLU A 305 -19.24 27.75 -3.50
CA GLU A 305 -19.74 26.41 -3.17
C GLU A 305 -18.70 25.58 -2.38
N TRP A 306 -17.50 26.14 -2.11
CA TRP A 306 -16.39 25.44 -1.43
C TRP A 306 -15.92 26.07 -0.10
N PRO A 307 -16.81 26.51 0.82
CA PRO A 307 -16.40 27.13 2.08
C PRO A 307 -15.53 26.20 2.95
N GLN A 308 -15.65 24.88 2.78
CA GLN A 308 -14.82 23.90 3.52
C GLN A 308 -13.33 24.00 3.15
N PHE A 309 -12.99 24.41 1.92
CA PHE A 309 -11.60 24.62 1.51
C PHE A 309 -11.00 25.82 2.25
N TRP A 310 -11.72 26.94 2.33
CA TRP A 310 -11.28 28.15 3.02
C TRP A 310 -11.23 27.97 4.54
N ALA A 311 -12.24 27.32 5.12
CA ALA A 311 -12.24 26.95 6.54
C ALA A 311 -11.08 26.02 6.91
N ALA A 312 -10.70 25.09 6.04
CA ALA A 312 -9.52 24.24 6.23
C ALA A 312 -8.18 24.98 6.05
N LEU A 313 -8.17 26.18 5.46
CA LEU A 313 -7.04 27.10 5.44
C LEU A 313 -7.10 28.16 6.57
N GLY A 314 -8.10 28.09 7.44
CA GLY A 314 -8.24 28.93 8.63
C GLY A 314 -8.95 30.27 8.43
N LEU A 315 -9.70 30.47 7.33
CA LEU A 315 -10.59 31.63 7.17
C LEU A 315 -11.95 31.39 7.85
N GLU A 316 -12.57 32.47 8.33
CA GLU A 316 -13.98 32.50 8.72
C GLU A 316 -14.90 32.71 7.50
N GLU A 317 -16.18 32.33 7.62
CA GLU A 317 -17.17 32.40 6.52
C GLU A 317 -17.41 33.85 6.09
N GLY A 318 -17.08 34.18 4.84
CA GLY A 318 -17.20 35.51 4.24
C GLY A 318 -15.89 36.30 4.16
N GLU A 319 -14.81 35.84 4.81
CA GLU A 319 -13.49 36.48 4.68
C GLU A 319 -12.86 36.23 3.30
N GLU A 320 -13.33 35.22 2.55
CA GLU A 320 -12.84 34.91 1.20
C GLU A 320 -13.24 35.94 0.13
N GLU A 321 -14.28 36.76 0.36
CA GLU A 321 -14.78 37.72 -0.64
C GLU A 321 -13.81 38.90 -0.87
N ASP A 322 -13.08 39.31 0.16
CA ASP A 322 -12.10 40.41 0.14
C ASP A 322 -10.65 39.90 -0.01
N LEU A 323 -10.43 38.60 -0.25
CA LEU A 323 -9.12 37.97 -0.24
C LEU A 323 -8.31 38.18 -1.54
N GLU A 324 -7.25 38.98 -1.49
CA GLU A 324 -6.26 39.07 -2.57
C GLU A 324 -5.03 38.17 -2.30
N ILE A 325 -4.85 37.12 -3.12
CA ILE A 325 -3.69 36.21 -3.03
C ILE A 325 -2.50 36.76 -3.83
N GLU A 326 -1.46 37.24 -3.14
CA GLU A 326 -0.27 37.86 -3.73
C GLU A 326 0.82 36.87 -4.20
N GLU A 327 1.75 37.35 -5.03
CA GLU A 327 2.97 36.62 -5.38
C GLU A 327 4.08 36.87 -4.32
N HIS A 328 4.39 35.86 -3.50
CA HIS A 328 5.43 35.97 -2.45
C HIS A 328 6.61 35.02 -2.64
N VAL A 329 6.45 33.93 -3.40
CA VAL A 329 7.51 32.93 -3.60
C VAL A 329 8.66 33.52 -4.42
N ASP A 330 9.92 33.26 -4.04
CA ASP A 330 11.07 33.74 -4.83
C ASP A 330 11.04 33.14 -6.24
N SER A 331 11.26 33.98 -7.25
CA SER A 331 11.44 33.55 -8.65
C SER A 331 12.57 32.53 -8.88
N HIS A 332 13.57 32.47 -7.97
CA HIS A 332 14.68 31.52 -7.96
C HIS A 332 14.45 30.35 -6.98
N PHE A 333 13.25 30.24 -6.41
CA PHE A 333 12.91 29.18 -5.47
C PHE A 333 13.16 27.79 -6.09
N THR A 334 13.85 26.94 -5.33
CA THR A 334 14.03 25.52 -5.64
C THR A 334 13.52 24.68 -4.46
N PRO A 335 12.70 23.65 -4.70
CA PRO A 335 12.22 22.77 -3.63
C PRO A 335 13.37 22.07 -2.92
N VAL A 336 13.16 21.74 -1.64
CA VAL A 336 14.13 20.99 -0.84
C VAL A 336 14.27 19.58 -1.42
N ASN A 337 15.45 19.26 -1.94
CA ASN A 337 15.77 17.89 -2.38
C ASN A 337 15.89 16.97 -1.15
N PRO A 338 15.17 15.83 -1.11
CA PRO A 338 15.28 14.87 -0.04
C PRO A 338 16.68 14.27 0.08
N LYS A 339 17.17 14.09 1.32
CA LYS A 339 18.53 13.66 1.65
C LYS A 339 18.52 12.28 2.29
N LEU A 340 19.05 11.29 1.59
CA LEU A 340 19.19 9.91 2.08
C LEU A 340 20.60 9.68 2.66
N TYR A 341 20.66 9.17 3.89
CA TYR A 341 21.85 8.80 4.63
C TYR A 341 21.80 7.31 4.99
N GLN A 342 22.90 6.57 4.79
CA GLN A 342 23.07 5.22 5.33
C GLN A 342 23.60 5.29 6.77
N VAL A 343 23.05 4.46 7.67
CA VAL A 343 23.59 4.30 9.02
C VAL A 343 24.53 3.10 9.07
N GLY A 344 25.82 3.38 9.16
CA GLY A 344 26.86 2.36 9.33
C GLY A 344 27.92 2.78 10.33
N LEU A 345 28.77 1.83 10.73
CA LEU A 345 29.91 2.05 11.63
C LEU A 345 31.10 2.70 10.88
N GLY A 346 30.91 3.90 10.33
CA GLY A 346 31.90 4.61 9.52
C GLY A 346 31.48 6.03 9.09
N MET A 347 32.33 6.72 8.31
CA MET A 347 32.02 8.07 7.80
C MET A 347 31.11 8.01 6.56
N GLY A 348 29.81 8.19 6.75
CA GLY A 348 28.81 8.19 5.67
C GLY A 348 28.72 9.50 4.86
N TYR A 349 28.31 9.39 3.59
CA TYR A 349 27.99 10.50 2.68
C TYR A 349 26.80 10.14 1.76
N LEU A 350 26.37 11.09 0.89
CA LEU A 350 24.97 11.31 0.51
C LEU A 350 24.62 10.99 -0.98
N GLU A 351 23.31 10.77 -1.22
CA GLU A 351 22.55 10.69 -2.49
C GLU A 351 22.73 9.44 -3.35
N LEU A 352 21.72 8.57 -3.32
CA LEU A 352 21.58 7.36 -4.12
C LEU A 352 20.11 7.09 -4.52
N PRO A 353 19.83 6.42 -5.66
CA PRO A 353 18.48 6.01 -6.09
C PRO A 353 17.86 4.91 -5.20
N GLN A 354 16.61 4.50 -5.50
CA GLN A 354 15.92 3.38 -4.81
C GLN A 354 16.73 2.08 -4.87
N ASP A 355 17.56 1.89 -5.91
CA ASP A 355 18.37 0.69 -6.13
C ASP A 355 19.40 0.42 -5.01
N ASP A 356 19.67 1.40 -4.14
CA ASP A 356 20.62 1.29 -3.02
C ASP A 356 19.94 1.18 -1.63
N LEU A 357 18.61 0.92 -1.58
CA LEU A 357 17.94 0.50 -0.33
C LEU A 357 18.21 -1.01 -0.08
N ALA A 358 19.28 -1.32 0.66
CA ALA A 358 19.69 -2.69 0.96
C ALA A 358 18.90 -3.32 2.14
N ASP A 359 18.65 -4.62 2.07
CA ASP A 359 17.81 -5.36 3.04
C ASP A 359 18.42 -5.44 4.43
N ASP A 360 19.73 -5.42 4.53
CA ASP A 360 20.56 -5.50 5.73
C ASP A 360 20.90 -4.13 6.34
N ASP A 361 20.55 -3.03 5.66
CA ASP A 361 20.85 -1.68 6.11
C ASP A 361 19.73 -1.01 6.91
N THR A 362 20.10 0.04 7.65
CA THR A 362 19.16 1.05 8.14
C THR A 362 19.49 2.43 7.54
N MET A 363 18.48 3.13 7.04
CA MET A 363 18.63 4.38 6.30
C MET A 363 17.85 5.52 6.99
N ILE A 364 18.34 6.76 6.86
CA ILE A 364 17.64 7.97 7.30
C ILE A 364 17.38 8.86 6.08
N LEU A 365 16.13 9.28 5.85
CA LEU A 365 15.72 10.16 4.76
C LEU A 365 15.12 11.47 5.32
N ASP A 366 15.72 12.62 5.06
CA ASP A 366 15.17 13.95 5.40
C ASP A 366 14.54 14.59 4.16
N ASP A 367 13.21 14.77 4.14
CA ASP A 367 12.49 15.45 3.05
C ASP A 367 12.34 16.97 3.26
N GLY A 368 12.84 17.50 4.37
CA GLY A 368 12.68 18.89 4.80
C GLY A 368 11.59 19.11 5.85
N ALA A 369 10.54 18.28 5.87
CA ALA A 369 9.44 18.32 6.86
C ALA A 369 9.39 17.05 7.74
N HIS A 370 9.88 15.93 7.22
CA HIS A 370 9.93 14.63 7.86
C HIS A 370 11.36 14.08 7.81
N VAL A 371 11.73 13.34 8.86
CA VAL A 371 12.89 12.46 8.86
C VAL A 371 12.36 11.04 8.98
N PHE A 372 12.52 10.23 7.94
CA PHE A 372 12.13 8.82 7.95
C PHE A 372 13.33 7.96 8.34
N LEU A 373 13.16 7.14 9.37
CA LEU A 373 14.01 5.98 9.63
C LEU A 373 13.44 4.80 8.84
N TRP A 374 14.15 4.35 7.80
CA TRP A 374 13.80 3.17 7.01
C TRP A 374 14.61 1.96 7.50
N LEU A 375 13.90 0.89 7.85
CA LEU A 375 14.48 -0.32 8.44
C LEU A 375 14.42 -1.47 7.41
N GLY A 376 15.60 -1.96 7.02
CA GLY A 376 15.75 -3.17 6.21
C GLY A 376 15.29 -4.42 6.96
N SER A 377 14.83 -5.44 6.22
CA SER A 377 14.27 -6.68 6.79
C SER A 377 15.31 -7.61 7.43
N LYS A 378 16.61 -7.33 7.28
CA LYS A 378 17.75 -8.10 7.80
C LYS A 378 18.68 -7.25 8.68
N ALA A 379 18.37 -5.97 8.91
CA ALA A 379 19.19 -5.07 9.74
C ALA A 379 19.29 -5.57 11.18
N SER A 380 20.47 -5.44 11.80
CA SER A 380 20.69 -5.95 13.15
C SER A 380 20.08 -5.05 14.23
N ASP A 381 19.71 -5.67 15.36
CA ASP A 381 19.27 -4.99 16.59
C ASP A 381 20.17 -3.82 17.01
N VAL A 382 21.48 -3.91 16.76
CA VAL A 382 22.46 -2.89 17.12
C VAL A 382 22.39 -1.71 16.16
N GLU A 383 22.31 -1.96 14.85
CA GLU A 383 22.15 -0.94 13.82
C GLU A 383 20.82 -0.20 13.97
N ILE A 384 19.73 -0.91 14.22
CA ILE A 384 18.39 -0.33 14.45
C ILE A 384 18.43 0.64 15.66
N LYS A 385 19.04 0.23 16.78
CA LYS A 385 19.17 1.07 17.99
C LYS A 385 20.06 2.30 17.74
N LEU A 386 21.18 2.14 17.02
CA LEU A 386 22.09 3.22 16.65
C LEU A 386 21.46 4.22 15.67
N ALA A 387 20.70 3.72 14.70
CA ALA A 387 20.03 4.52 13.69
C ALA A 387 18.87 5.33 14.28
N LEU A 388 18.05 4.72 15.15
CA LEU A 388 17.03 5.44 15.90
C LEU A 388 17.63 6.57 16.73
N LYS A 389 18.75 6.30 17.43
CA LYS A 389 19.43 7.34 18.22
C LYS A 389 20.03 8.44 17.35
N SER A 390 20.59 8.07 16.19
CA SER A 390 21.13 9.01 15.21
C SER A 390 20.04 9.92 14.63
N ALA A 391 18.90 9.36 14.25
CA ALA A 391 17.75 10.11 13.73
C ALA A 391 17.17 11.09 14.76
N GLN A 392 17.06 10.66 16.03
CA GLN A 392 16.66 11.55 17.13
C GLN A 392 17.61 12.74 17.31
N VAL A 393 18.92 12.49 17.34
CA VAL A 393 19.96 13.54 17.48
C VAL A 393 19.96 14.46 16.25
N TYR A 394 19.77 13.91 15.05
CA TYR A 394 19.66 14.68 13.81
C TYR A 394 18.47 15.66 13.84
N VAL A 395 17.27 15.19 14.21
CA VAL A 395 16.07 16.03 14.36
C VAL A 395 16.26 17.10 15.45
N GLN A 396 16.87 16.74 16.59
CA GLN A 396 17.18 17.71 17.66
C GLN A 396 18.15 18.81 17.18
N ASN A 397 19.20 18.44 16.43
CA ASN A 397 20.16 19.37 15.84
C ASN A 397 19.50 20.29 14.79
N LEU A 398 18.64 19.75 13.94
CA LEU A 398 17.86 20.55 12.97
C LEU A 398 16.92 21.53 13.67
N ARG A 399 16.25 21.14 14.76
CA ARG A 399 15.40 22.05 15.55
C ARG A 399 16.16 23.28 16.09
N VAL A 400 17.46 23.15 16.36
CA VAL A 400 18.31 24.29 16.78
C VAL A 400 18.81 25.10 15.58
N LYS A 401 19.20 24.43 14.48
CA LYS A 401 19.80 25.09 13.30
C LYS A 401 18.79 25.71 12.34
N GLN A 402 17.56 25.21 12.32
CA GLN A 402 16.48 25.57 11.40
C GLN A 402 15.15 25.55 12.16
N PRO A 403 14.95 26.45 13.14
CA PRO A 403 13.78 26.44 14.01
C PRO A 403 12.47 26.62 13.24
N ASP A 404 12.50 27.35 12.14
CA ASP A 404 11.35 27.66 11.27
C ASP A 404 10.93 26.49 10.37
N MET A 405 11.70 25.39 10.36
CA MET A 405 11.38 24.15 9.63
C MET A 405 11.49 22.93 10.57
N PRO A 406 10.49 22.71 11.46
CA PRO A 406 10.50 21.57 12.38
C PRO A 406 10.33 20.25 11.62
N ARG A 407 11.20 19.27 11.90
CA ARG A 407 11.12 17.91 11.32
C ARG A 407 10.34 16.97 12.21
N LYS A 408 9.40 16.21 11.64
CA LYS A 408 8.75 15.07 12.31
C LYS A 408 9.52 13.77 12.03
N LEU A 409 10.04 13.13 13.09
CA LEU A 409 10.61 11.78 12.98
C LEU A 409 9.48 10.77 12.72
N LEU A 410 9.65 9.94 11.69
CA LEU A 410 8.77 8.84 11.31
C LEU A 410 9.60 7.56 11.15
N CYS A 411 8.99 6.41 11.40
CA CYS A 411 9.61 5.10 11.16
C CYS A 411 8.88 4.39 10.02
N THR A 412 9.62 3.65 9.20
CA THR A 412 9.06 2.82 8.13
C THR A 412 9.89 1.55 7.97
N PHE A 413 9.26 0.48 7.52
CA PHE A 413 9.91 -0.82 7.32
C PHE A 413 9.90 -1.17 5.84
N LYS A 414 10.85 -1.99 5.38
CA LYS A 414 10.82 -2.56 4.03
C LYS A 414 9.45 -3.19 3.73
N GLY A 415 8.84 -2.81 2.61
CA GLY A 415 7.53 -3.28 2.17
C GLY A 415 6.32 -2.64 2.88
N LYS A 416 6.55 -1.69 3.80
CA LYS A 416 5.52 -0.90 4.50
C LYS A 416 5.72 0.61 4.30
N GLU A 417 6.37 1.01 3.21
CA GLU A 417 6.71 2.40 2.94
C GLU A 417 5.49 3.28 2.62
N SER A 418 5.29 4.29 3.45
CA SER A 418 4.27 5.31 3.20
C SER A 418 4.50 6.08 1.91
N LYS A 419 3.44 6.65 1.32
CA LYS A 419 3.55 7.52 0.14
C LYS A 419 4.30 8.83 0.39
N LYS A 420 4.54 9.20 1.65
CA LYS A 420 5.46 10.27 2.02
C LYS A 420 6.93 9.89 1.82
N PHE A 421 7.29 8.65 2.18
CA PHE A 421 8.63 8.12 1.93
C PHE A 421 8.84 7.92 0.42
N THR A 422 7.94 7.18 -0.23
CA THR A 422 8.14 6.73 -1.61
C THR A 422 8.12 7.86 -2.66
N ARG A 423 7.43 8.99 -2.40
CA ARG A 423 7.47 10.18 -3.28
C ARG A 423 8.83 10.87 -3.35
N CYS A 424 9.72 10.60 -2.39
CA CYS A 424 11.07 11.18 -2.37
C CYS A 424 11.99 10.54 -3.43
N PHE A 425 11.58 9.40 -3.99
CA PHE A 425 12.36 8.64 -4.96
C PHE A 425 11.85 8.88 -6.38
N HIS A 426 12.80 8.97 -7.32
CA HIS A 426 12.54 9.34 -8.71
C HIS A 426 11.75 8.28 -9.53
N GLY A 427 11.58 7.07 -9.00
CA GLY A 427 10.95 5.97 -9.73
C GLY A 427 10.53 4.80 -8.85
N TRP A 428 9.75 5.07 -7.79
CA TRP A 428 9.31 4.02 -6.88
C TRP A 428 8.54 2.89 -7.58
N GLY A 429 9.15 1.70 -7.62
CA GLY A 429 8.57 0.46 -8.15
C GLY A 429 8.60 -0.69 -7.14
N GLU A 430 8.16 -1.86 -7.58
CA GLU A 430 8.42 -3.12 -6.87
C GLU A 430 9.93 -3.30 -6.67
N PHE A 431 10.34 -3.80 -5.50
CA PHE A 431 11.75 -3.97 -5.18
C PHE A 431 12.40 -4.90 -6.21
N LYS A 432 13.39 -4.39 -6.95
CA LYS A 432 14.27 -5.26 -7.71
C LYS A 432 14.99 -6.16 -6.72
N THR A 433 14.81 -7.46 -6.84
CA THR A 433 15.71 -8.41 -6.19
C THR A 433 17.11 -8.16 -6.71
N THR A 434 18.02 -7.73 -5.84
CA THR A 434 19.45 -7.81 -6.09
C THR A 434 19.77 -9.26 -6.44
N ARG A 435 20.44 -9.47 -7.57
CA ARG A 435 20.95 -10.80 -7.93
C ARG A 435 22.13 -11.09 -7.00
N GLU A 436 22.07 -12.23 -6.34
CA GLU A 436 23.18 -12.83 -5.58
C GLU A 436 24.44 -13.02 -6.44
#